data_AF-A0A415EJD9-F1
#
_entry.id   AF-A0A415EJD9-F1
#
_cell.length_a   1.000
_cell.length_b   1.000
_cell.length_c   1.000
_cell.angle_alpha   90.00
_cell.angle_beta   90.00
_cell.angle_gamma   90.00
#
_symmetry.space_group_name_H-M   'P 1'
#
loop_
_entity.id
_entity.type
_entity.pdbx_description
1 polymer ?
#
loop_
_entity_poly.entity_id
_entity_poly.type
_entity_poly.pdbx_seq_one_letter_code
_entity_poly.pdbx_strand_id
1 'polypeptide(L)'
;MIQRDKGLSIRRQCELLGLNHSSLYYILTKPDATVVKLEKTLMARIDYWHTRCPHLGSRKIVIKLQEDGFPICRKTVRQLMQNTLKHK
;
A
#
# COMPACT_ATOMS: atom_id res chain seq x y z
N MET A 1 7.93 27.80 -10.85
CA MET A 1 8.86 26.68 -11.10
C MET A 1 9.97 26.77 -10.06
N ILE A 2 10.14 25.76 -9.20
CA ILE A 2 11.11 25.82 -8.08
C ILE A 2 12.50 25.47 -8.62
N GLN A 3 13.49 26.34 -8.41
CA GLN A 3 14.84 26.19 -8.96
C GLN A 3 15.84 26.05 -7.80
N ARG A 4 16.62 24.96 -7.78
CA ARG A 4 17.56 24.67 -6.68
C ARG A 4 18.84 25.52 -6.71
N ASP A 5 19.12 26.20 -7.83
CA ASP A 5 20.43 26.80 -8.15
C ASP A 5 20.42 28.34 -8.29
N LYS A 6 19.27 29.00 -8.14
CA LYS A 6 19.25 30.47 -8.03
C LYS A 6 19.39 30.85 -6.56
N GLY A 7 20.14 31.91 -6.27
CA GLY A 7 20.56 32.38 -4.93
C GLY A 7 19.49 32.68 -3.86
N LEU A 8 18.26 32.18 -4.02
CA LEU A 8 17.19 32.15 -3.04
C LEU A 8 16.95 30.72 -2.54
N SER A 9 16.91 30.54 -1.22
CA SER A 9 16.62 29.24 -0.60
C SER A 9 15.26 28.67 -1.05
N ILE A 10 15.19 27.35 -1.25
CA ILE A 10 13.98 26.60 -1.62
C ILE A 10 12.81 26.93 -0.68
N ARG A 11 13.07 27.15 0.62
CA ARG A 11 12.05 27.57 1.60
C ARG A 11 11.37 28.87 1.21
N ARG A 12 12.16 29.89 0.86
CA ARG A 12 11.66 31.21 0.47
C ARG A 12 10.93 31.17 -0.87
N GLN A 13 11.38 30.30 -1.78
CA GLN A 13 10.65 30.04 -3.03
C GLN A 13 9.29 29.37 -2.77
N CYS A 14 9.19 28.44 -1.81
CA CYS A 14 7.93 27.80 -1.43
C CYS A 14 6.96 28.79 -0.76
N GLU A 15 7.46 29.63 0.15
CA GLU A 15 6.66 30.69 0.80
C GLU A 15 6.09 31.67 -0.24
N LEU A 16 6.92 32.13 -1.18
CA LEU A 16 6.49 33.04 -2.25
C LEU A 16 5.47 32.40 -3.20
N LEU A 17 5.55 31.08 -3.40
CA LEU A 17 4.61 30.32 -4.25
C LEU A 17 3.37 29.83 -3.49
N GLY A 18 3.29 30.03 -2.16
CA GLY A 18 2.22 29.47 -1.33
C GLY A 18 2.18 27.94 -1.31
N LEU A 19 3.30 27.27 -1.60
CA LEU A 19 3.39 25.81 -1.67
C LEU A 19 3.94 25.25 -0.35
N ASN A 20 3.37 24.13 0.10
CA ASN A 20 3.90 23.43 1.26
C ASN A 20 5.23 22.74 0.88
N HIS A 21 6.29 22.97 1.67
CA HIS A 21 7.62 22.41 1.44
C HIS A 21 7.63 20.87 1.35
N SER A 22 6.73 20.19 2.07
CA SER A 22 6.61 18.73 2.03
C SER A 22 6.16 18.21 0.65
N SER A 23 5.45 19.03 -0.12
CA SER A 23 4.99 18.66 -1.46
C SER A 23 6.14 18.51 -2.46
N LEU A 24 7.29 19.14 -2.23
CA LEU A 24 8.48 19.03 -3.09
C LEU A 24 9.13 17.65 -3.04
N TYR A 25 9.08 17.01 -1.87
CA TYR A 25 9.68 15.70 -1.64
C TYR A 25 8.68 14.56 -1.82
N TYR A 26 7.39 14.89 -1.89
CA TYR A 26 6.36 13.92 -2.16
C TYR A 26 6.34 13.57 -3.65
N ILE A 27 7.17 12.60 -4.02
CA ILE A 27 7.05 11.92 -5.30
C ILE A 27 5.84 10.99 -5.16
N LEU A 28 4.81 11.19 -5.98
CA LEU A 28 3.76 10.19 -6.17
C LEU A 28 4.39 8.95 -6.81
N THR A 29 4.98 8.09 -5.99
CA THR A 29 5.43 6.77 -6.43
C THR A 29 4.18 6.01 -6.82
N LYS A 30 3.92 5.92 -8.13
CA LYS A 30 2.88 5.04 -8.65
C LYS A 30 3.18 3.63 -8.11
N PRO A 31 2.20 2.93 -7.52
CA PRO A 31 2.44 1.59 -7.05
C PRO A 31 2.87 0.74 -8.24
N ASP A 32 4.00 0.07 -8.10
CA ASP A 32 4.59 -0.75 -9.14
C ASP A 32 3.56 -1.80 -9.60
N ALA A 33 3.40 -1.98 -10.92
CA ALA A 33 2.37 -2.86 -11.47
C ALA A 33 2.52 -4.31 -10.98
N THR A 34 3.75 -4.69 -10.63
CA THR A 34 4.08 -5.99 -10.02
C THR A 34 3.47 -6.14 -8.62
N VAL A 35 3.62 -5.12 -7.78
CA VAL A 35 3.08 -5.09 -6.40
C VAL A 35 1.56 -5.14 -6.43
N VAL A 36 0.91 -4.37 -7.32
CA VAL A 36 -0.56 -4.38 -7.45
C VAL A 36 -1.08 -5.75 -7.89
N LYS A 37 -0.36 -6.45 -8.78
CA LYS A 37 -0.73 -7.81 -9.19
C LYS A 37 -0.63 -8.79 -8.02
N LEU A 38 0.44 -8.72 -7.24
CA LEU A 38 0.62 -9.56 -6.05
C LEU A 38 -0.44 -9.29 -5.00
N GLU A 39 -0.79 -8.03 -4.74
CA GLU A 39 -1.87 -7.71 -3.81
C GLU A 39 -3.22 -8.27 -4.27
N LYS A 40 -3.53 -8.17 -5.57
CA LYS A 40 -4.76 -8.74 -6.14
C LYS A 40 -4.81 -10.27 -6.04
N THR A 41 -3.70 -10.97 -6.31
CA THR A 41 -3.66 -12.44 -6.18
C THR A 41 -3.83 -12.86 -4.72
N LEU A 42 -3.20 -12.14 -3.79
CA LEU A 42 -3.36 -12.36 -2.36
C LEU A 42 -4.80 -12.13 -1.89
N MET A 43 -5.45 -11.04 -2.32
CA MET A 43 -6.85 -10.77 -2.01
C MET A 43 -7.76 -11.90 -2.48
N ALA A 44 -7.62 -12.33 -3.74
CA ALA A 44 -8.42 -13.43 -4.29
C ALA A 44 -8.23 -14.75 -3.52
N ARG A 45 -7.01 -15.04 -3.07
CA ARG A 45 -6.72 -16.25 -2.29
C ARG A 45 -7.31 -16.17 -0.88
N ILE A 46 -7.23 -15.01 -0.24
CA ILE A 46 -7.86 -14.77 1.07
C ILE A 46 -9.38 -14.94 0.95
N ASP A 47 -10.00 -14.37 -0.08
CA ASP A 47 -11.44 -14.48 -0.31
C ASP A 47 -11.88 -15.92 -0.57
N TYR A 48 -11.07 -16.71 -1.30
CA TYR A 48 -11.33 -18.14 -1.51
C TYR A 48 -11.40 -18.91 -0.18
N TRP A 49 -10.39 -18.73 0.69
CA TRP A 49 -10.35 -19.40 1.99
C TRP A 49 -11.44 -18.90 2.93
N HIS A 50 -11.77 -17.60 2.88
CA HIS A 50 -12.83 -17.01 3.67
C HIS A 50 -14.23 -17.50 3.25
N THR A 51 -14.43 -17.71 1.95
CA THR A 51 -15.69 -18.26 1.39
C THR A 51 -15.84 -19.74 1.70
N ARG A 52 -14.77 -20.53 1.53
CA ARG A 52 -14.78 -21.97 1.77
C ARG A 52 -14.87 -22.30 3.26
N CYS A 53 -14.29 -21.47 4.11
CA CYS A 53 -14.22 -21.69 5.55
C CYS A 53 -14.45 -20.38 6.33
N PRO A 54 -15.71 -19.93 6.51
CA PRO A 54 -16.01 -18.67 7.18
C PRO A 54 -15.60 -18.63 8.66
N HIS A 55 -15.27 -19.78 9.26
CA HIS A 55 -14.75 -19.88 10.63
C HIS A 55 -13.22 -19.70 10.72
N LEU A 56 -12.50 -19.62 9.60
CA LEU A 56 -11.05 -19.41 9.60
C LEU A 56 -10.74 -17.93 9.87
N GLY A 57 -10.28 -17.63 11.07
CA GLY A 57 -9.73 -16.30 11.38
C GLY A 57 -8.38 -16.04 10.72
N SER A 58 -7.92 -14.79 10.78
CA SER A 58 -6.69 -14.31 10.13
C SER A 58 -5.44 -15.17 10.43
N ARG A 59 -5.36 -15.80 11.61
CA ARG A 59 -4.23 -16.66 12.00
C ARG A 59 -4.12 -17.92 11.15
N LYS A 60 -5.25 -18.59 10.89
CA LYS A 60 -5.27 -19.83 10.09
C LYS A 60 -5.13 -19.54 8.60
N ILE A 61 -5.67 -18.40 8.15
CA ILE A 61 -5.50 -17.92 6.77
C ILE A 61 -4.01 -17.72 6.46
N VAL A 62 -3.23 -17.10 7.36
CA VAL A 62 -1.77 -16.94 7.17
C VAL A 62 -1.07 -18.28 6.94
N ILE A 63 -1.39 -19.31 7.73
CA ILE A 63 -0.79 -20.64 7.58
C ILE A 63 -1.13 -21.21 6.20
N LYS A 64 -2.39 -21.09 5.75
CA LYS A 64 -2.80 -21.55 4.42
C LYS A 64 -2.10 -20.79 3.28
N LEU A 65 -1.92 -19.48 3.42
CA LEU A 65 -1.17 -18.73 2.41
C LEU A 65 0.33 -19.05 2.42
N GLN A 66 0.91 -19.38 3.59
CA GLN A 66 2.28 -19.86 3.67
C GLN A 66 2.45 -21.26 3.06
N GLU A 67 1.49 -22.17 3.27
CA GLU A 67 1.43 -23.47 2.60
C GLU A 67 1.28 -23.31 1.07
N ASP A 68 0.53 -22.31 0.62
CA ASP A 68 0.38 -21.94 -0.80
C ASP A 68 1.65 -21.29 -1.40
N GLY A 69 2.72 -21.09 -0.62
CA GLY A 69 3.99 -20.55 -1.08
C GLY A 69 4.12 -19.02 -1.00
N PHE A 70 3.19 -18.33 -0.35
CA PHE A 70 3.27 -16.89 -0.12
C PHE A 70 3.88 -16.59 1.26
N PRO A 71 5.08 -15.97 1.34
CA PRO A 71 5.69 -15.59 2.61
C PRO A 71 5.07 -14.29 3.13
N ILE A 72 3.91 -14.40 3.80
CA ILE A 72 3.17 -13.23 4.29
C ILE A 72 3.00 -13.27 5.80
N CYS A 73 2.96 -12.08 6.39
CA CYS A 73 2.72 -11.87 7.81
C CYS A 73 1.23 -11.66 8.12
N ARG A 74 0.84 -11.96 9.37
CA ARG A 74 -0.52 -11.69 9.90
C ARG A 74 -0.95 -10.24 9.71
N LYS A 75 -0.02 -9.28 9.85
CA LYS A 75 -0.31 -7.84 9.69
C LYS A 75 -0.81 -7.54 8.28
N THR A 76 -0.15 -8.10 7.26
CA THR A 76 -0.52 -7.91 5.85
C THR A 76 -1.88 -8.52 5.55
N VAL A 77 -2.14 -9.75 6.00
CA VAL A 77 -3.46 -10.39 5.81
C VAL A 77 -4.57 -9.56 6.47
N ARG A 78 -4.35 -9.07 7.70
CA ARG A 78 -5.32 -8.20 8.38
C ARG A 78 -5.57 -6.90 7.61
N GLN A 79 -4.51 -6.27 7.11
CA GLN A 79 -4.62 -5.04 6.32
C GLN A 79 -5.36 -5.27 5.01
N LEU A 80 -5.06 -6.37 4.29
CA LEU A 80 -5.75 -6.74 3.07
C LEU A 80 -7.24 -7.01 3.32
N MET A 81 -7.59 -7.77 4.37
CA MET A 81 -8.98 -8.03 4.76
C MET A 81 -9.74 -6.75 5.18
N GLN A 82 -9.05 -5.77 5.78
CA GLN A 82 -9.66 -4.48 6.13
C GLN A 82 -9.84 -3.58 4.90
N ASN A 83 -8.91 -3.64 3.96
CA ASN A 83 -8.96 -2.84 2.74
C ASN A 83 -9.97 -3.37 1.72
N THR A 84 -10.18 -4.69 1.63
CA THR A 84 -11.21 -5.27 0.75
C THR A 84 -12.62 -4.81 1.13
N LEU A 85 -12.88 -4.51 2.40
CA LEU A 85 -14.16 -3.98 2.87
C LEU A 85 -14.39 -2.50 2.52
N LYS A 86 -13.33 -1.74 2.18
CA LYS A 86 -13.44 -0.30 1.88
C LYS A 86 -13.71 0.01 0.41
N HIS A 87 -13.53 -0.97 -0.48
CA HIS A 87 -13.72 -0.82 -1.93
C HIS A 87 -14.97 -1.55 -2.45
N LYS A 88 -15.82 -2.05 -1.56
CA LYS A 88 -17.10 -2.69 -1.88
C LYS A 88 -18.24 -1.71 -1.58
#